data_AF-A0A8H8BYN3-F1
#
_entry.id   AF-A0A8H8BYN3-F1
#
_cell.length_a   1.000
_cell.length_b   1.000
_cell.length_c   1.000
_cell.angle_alpha   90.00
_cell.angle_beta   90.00
_cell.angle_gamma   90.00
#
_symmetry.space_group_name_H-M   'P 1'
#
loop_
_entity.id
_entity.type
_entity.pdbx_description
1 polymer ?
#
loop_
_entity_poly.entity_id
_entity_poly.type
_entity_poly.pdbx_seq_one_letter_code
_entity_poly.pdbx_strand_id
1 'polypeptide(L)'
;MPDCRISHSEAIDLLYSHYQFDLLDIPTAHRFLTQAPLLHLNQVKTLWISAVFSAQWGVGSGISATTYHVSPEMAQETSEKWAAICDVLTKMKGLQKLTMRIYRHVNCGVEEVEILTPLRKIRVEREFVVRMHCKKVEDGTWEVGRVMDVICC
;
A
#
# COMPACT_ATOMS: atom_id res chain seq x y z
N MET A 1 -42.03 -8.06 -0.01
CA MET A 1 -40.73 -8.53 0.51
C MET A 1 -39.67 -7.66 -0.11
N PRO A 2 -38.75 -7.05 0.66
CA PRO A 2 -37.66 -6.29 0.05
C PRO A 2 -36.89 -7.22 -0.87
N ASP A 3 -36.70 -6.79 -2.11
CA ASP A 3 -35.99 -7.56 -3.12
C ASP A 3 -34.58 -7.84 -2.60
N CYS A 4 -34.13 -9.10 -2.65
CA CYS A 4 -32.84 -9.53 -2.10
C CYS A 4 -31.66 -8.68 -2.65
N ARG A 5 -31.84 -8.10 -3.86
CA ARG A 5 -30.94 -7.13 -4.48
C ARG A 5 -30.79 -5.81 -3.72
N ILE A 6 -31.88 -5.28 -3.16
CA ILE A 6 -31.87 -4.00 -2.45
C ILE A 6 -31.13 -4.18 -1.12
N SER A 7 -31.47 -5.22 -0.35
CA SER A 7 -30.77 -5.54 0.89
C SER A 7 -29.29 -5.88 0.67
N HIS A 8 -28.94 -6.54 -0.44
CA HIS A 8 -27.55 -6.83 -0.79
C HIS A 8 -26.77 -5.56 -1.19
N SER A 9 -27.39 -4.64 -1.95
CA SER A 9 -26.78 -3.36 -2.29
C SER A 9 -26.55 -2.50 -1.06
N GLU A 10 -27.54 -2.40 -0.17
CA GLU A 10 -27.44 -1.64 1.08
C GLU A 10 -26.38 -2.22 2.02
N ALA A 11 -26.28 -3.55 2.12
CA ALA A 11 -25.24 -4.21 2.92
C ALA A 11 -23.84 -3.98 2.36
N ILE A 12 -23.67 -4.02 1.03
CA ILE A 12 -22.42 -3.69 0.34
C ILE A 12 -22.06 -2.23 0.57
N ASP A 13 -23.01 -1.32 0.37
CA ASP A 13 -22.77 0.11 0.58
C ASP A 13 -22.39 0.41 2.03
N LEU A 14 -23.00 -0.26 3.02
CA LEU A 14 -22.59 -0.16 4.42
C LEU A 14 -21.18 -0.71 4.66
N LEU A 15 -20.86 -1.89 4.12
CA LEU A 15 -19.52 -2.50 4.21
C LEU A 15 -18.43 -1.62 3.59
N TYR A 16 -18.70 -0.93 2.48
CA TYR A 16 -17.67 -0.14 1.80
C TYR A 16 -17.69 1.36 2.14
N SER A 17 -18.76 1.86 2.79
CA SER A 17 -18.83 3.23 3.30
C SER A 17 -18.25 3.38 4.70
N HIS A 18 -18.38 2.36 5.57
CA HIS A 18 -17.96 2.46 6.97
C HIS A 18 -16.60 1.80 7.25
N TYR A 19 -16.15 0.86 6.42
CA TYR A 19 -14.92 0.12 6.71
C TYR A 19 -13.71 0.76 6.04
N GLN A 20 -12.70 0.99 6.87
CA GLN A 20 -11.32 1.20 6.44
C GLN A 20 -10.73 -0.18 6.12
N PHE A 21 -10.25 -0.35 4.89
CA PHE A 21 -9.51 -1.55 4.51
C PHE A 21 -8.04 -1.35 4.84
N ASP A 22 -7.52 -2.15 5.76
CA ASP A 22 -6.13 -2.12 6.20
C ASP A 22 -5.32 -3.19 5.46
N LEU A 23 -4.61 -2.77 4.41
CA LEU A 23 -3.73 -3.65 3.64
C LEU A 23 -2.32 -3.54 4.21
N LEU A 24 -1.92 -4.53 5.02
CA LEU A 24 -0.78 -4.42 5.93
C LEU A 24 0.60 -4.62 5.26
N ASP A 25 0.64 -5.20 4.06
CA ASP A 25 1.87 -5.39 3.29
C ASP A 25 1.63 -5.35 1.76
N ILE A 26 2.71 -5.25 1.00
CA ILE A 26 2.69 -5.20 -0.47
C ILE A 26 2.06 -6.46 -1.07
N PRO A 27 2.41 -7.70 -0.66
CA PRO A 27 1.79 -8.90 -1.23
C PRO A 27 0.27 -8.99 -1.04
N THR A 28 -0.22 -8.64 0.15
CA THR A 28 -1.65 -8.66 0.48
C THR A 28 -2.39 -7.56 -0.26
N ALA A 29 -1.83 -6.35 -0.29
CA ALA A 29 -2.37 -5.24 -1.05
C ALA A 29 -2.48 -5.59 -2.54
N HIS A 30 -1.40 -6.15 -3.10
CA HIS A 30 -1.35 -6.60 -4.48
C HIS A 30 -2.42 -7.65 -4.75
N ARG A 31 -2.51 -8.70 -3.92
CA ARG A 31 -3.50 -9.77 -4.10
C ARG A 31 -4.93 -9.21 -4.06
N PHE A 32 -5.26 -8.41 -3.06
CA PHE A 32 -6.61 -7.85 -2.92
C PHE A 32 -6.98 -6.95 -4.11
N LEU A 33 -6.12 -6.00 -4.45
CA LEU A 33 -6.40 -5.00 -5.48
C LEU A 33 -6.38 -5.58 -6.90
N THR A 34 -5.58 -6.62 -7.16
CA THR A 34 -5.50 -7.22 -8.50
C THR A 34 -6.53 -8.34 -8.73
N GLN A 35 -6.99 -9.01 -7.67
CA GLN A 35 -7.99 -10.08 -7.79
C GLN A 35 -9.44 -9.58 -7.68
N ALA A 36 -9.67 -8.48 -6.97
CA ALA A 36 -11.01 -7.91 -6.86
C ALA A 36 -11.43 -7.23 -8.17
N PRO A 37 -12.66 -7.49 -8.68
CA PRO A 37 -13.18 -6.78 -9.84
C PRO A 37 -13.23 -5.27 -9.60
N LEU A 38 -12.84 -4.47 -10.60
CA LEU A 38 -12.82 -3.01 -10.51
C LEU A 38 -14.18 -2.42 -10.09
N LEU A 39 -15.29 -3.06 -10.48
CA LEU A 39 -16.64 -2.66 -10.09
C LEU A 39 -16.82 -2.63 -8.56
N HIS A 40 -16.31 -3.65 -7.86
CA HIS A 40 -16.37 -3.72 -6.40
C HIS A 40 -15.36 -2.77 -5.75
N LEU A 41 -14.17 -2.63 -6.34
CA LEU A 41 -13.17 -1.69 -5.86
C LEU A 41 -13.67 -0.23 -5.90
N ASN A 42 -14.48 0.14 -6.90
CA ASN A 42 -15.07 1.48 -6.98
C ASN A 42 -16.10 1.78 -5.86
N GLN A 43 -16.52 0.77 -5.12
CA GLN A 43 -17.39 0.94 -3.95
C GLN A 43 -16.58 1.36 -2.71
N VAL A 44 -15.28 1.01 -2.65
CA VAL A 44 -14.38 1.35 -1.54
C VAL A 44 -14.20 2.86 -1.44
N LYS A 45 -14.60 3.44 -0.31
CA LYS A 45 -14.45 4.89 -0.06
C LYS A 45 -13.18 5.27 0.69
N THR A 46 -12.69 4.38 1.56
CA THR A 46 -11.54 4.63 2.42
C THR A 46 -10.58 3.46 2.38
N LEU A 47 -9.31 3.71 2.11
CA LEU A 47 -8.27 2.70 2.02
C LEU A 47 -7.03 3.09 2.81
N TRP A 48 -6.50 2.15 3.59
CA TRP A 48 -5.22 2.27 4.26
C TRP A 48 -4.26 1.20 3.76
N ILE A 49 -3.07 1.62 3.34
CA ILE A 49 -2.05 0.71 2.83
C ILE A 49 -0.77 0.92 3.62
N SER A 50 -0.24 -0.16 4.19
CA SER A 50 1.11 -0.25 4.72
C SER A 50 1.98 -0.99 3.73
N ALA A 51 3.07 -0.37 3.30
CA ALA A 51 4.02 -0.94 2.36
C ALA A 51 5.41 -0.99 3.01
N VAL A 52 5.99 -2.18 3.08
CA VAL A 52 7.31 -2.38 3.68
C VAL A 52 8.28 -2.86 2.60
N PHE A 53 9.21 -1.98 2.23
CA PHE A 53 10.35 -2.28 1.37
C PHE A 53 11.54 -2.58 2.29
N SER A 54 11.69 -3.84 2.69
CA SER A 54 12.75 -4.26 3.63
C SER A 54 13.74 -5.22 2.97
N ALA A 55 14.97 -5.21 3.50
CA ALA A 55 15.82 -6.37 3.34
C ALA A 55 15.26 -7.50 4.21
N GLN A 56 14.87 -8.62 3.60
CA GLN A 56 14.35 -9.75 4.36
C GLN A 56 15.45 -10.25 5.30
N TRP A 57 15.14 -10.33 6.60
CA TRP A 57 16.02 -10.98 7.55
C TRP A 57 15.77 -12.48 7.41
N GLY A 58 16.73 -13.21 6.85
CA GLY A 58 16.72 -14.66 6.97
C GLY A 58 16.74 -14.99 8.46
N VAL A 59 15.74 -15.75 8.93
CA VAL A 59 15.80 -16.37 10.26
C VAL A 59 16.81 -17.51 10.18
N GLY A 60 18.09 -17.15 10.11
CA GLY A 60 19.23 -18.05 10.16
C GLY A 60 19.76 -18.09 11.58
N SER A 61 19.71 -19.27 12.18
CA SER A 61 20.25 -19.57 13.51
C SER A 61 21.66 -19.01 13.73
N GLY A 62 21.79 -18.05 14.65
CA GLY A 62 22.97 -17.93 15.51
C GLY A 62 24.29 -17.42 14.92
N ILE A 63 24.33 -16.78 13.76
CA ILE A 63 25.58 -16.21 13.23
C ILE A 63 25.36 -14.74 12.85
N SER A 64 26.21 -13.89 13.44
CA SER A 64 26.45 -12.47 13.19
C SER A 64 25.66 -11.84 12.04
N ALA A 65 24.97 -10.73 12.33
CA ALA A 65 24.21 -9.92 11.36
C ALA A 65 25.10 -9.40 10.22
N THR A 66 25.45 -10.26 9.27
CA THR A 66 25.93 -9.87 7.96
C THR A 66 24.71 -9.41 7.19
N THR A 67 24.69 -8.13 6.85
CA THR A 67 23.72 -7.46 5.99
C THR A 67 23.44 -8.34 4.76
N TYR A 68 22.36 -9.12 4.80
CA TYR A 68 21.90 -9.82 3.61
C TYR A 68 21.42 -8.75 2.63
N HIS A 69 22.16 -8.57 1.53
CA HIS A 69 21.71 -7.77 0.41
C HIS A 69 20.46 -8.46 -0.17
N VAL A 70 19.37 -7.70 -0.34
CA VAL A 70 18.20 -8.16 -1.11
C VAL A 70 18.70 -8.57 -2.48
N SER A 71 18.33 -9.77 -2.94
CA SER A 71 18.65 -10.16 -4.31
C SER A 71 17.94 -9.19 -5.26
N PRO A 72 18.60 -8.76 -6.37
CA PRO A 72 17.98 -7.85 -7.33
C PRO A 72 16.60 -8.34 -7.82
N GLU A 73 16.42 -9.66 -7.92
CA GLU A 73 15.17 -10.31 -8.29
C GLU A 73 14.02 -10.03 -7.32
N MET A 74 14.27 -10.09 -6.00
CA MET A 74 13.24 -9.83 -4.99
C MET A 74 12.88 -8.34 -4.89
N ALA A 75 13.86 -7.47 -5.08
CA ALA A 75 13.63 -6.03 -5.17
C ALA A 75 12.75 -5.72 -6.39
N GLN A 76 13.08 -6.33 -7.55
CA GLN A 76 12.30 -6.20 -8.76
C GLN A 76 10.86 -6.70 -8.60
N GLU A 77 10.66 -7.90 -8.04
CA GLU A 77 9.31 -8.45 -7.80
C GLU A 77 8.48 -7.53 -6.88
N THR A 78 9.12 -6.94 -5.86
CA THR A 78 8.46 -6.00 -4.96
C THR A 78 8.05 -4.73 -5.70
N SER A 79 8.93 -4.19 -6.55
CA SER A 79 8.65 -3.03 -7.41
C SER A 79 7.53 -3.30 -8.41
N GLU A 80 7.48 -4.50 -9.01
CA GLU A 80 6.43 -4.90 -9.94
C GLU A 80 5.06 -4.98 -9.25
N LYS A 81 5.00 -5.62 -8.06
CA LYS A 81 3.77 -5.65 -7.25
C LYS A 81 3.32 -4.25 -6.85
N TRP A 82 4.26 -3.39 -6.45
CA TRP A 82 3.96 -2.01 -6.11
C TRP A 82 3.42 -1.21 -7.30
N ALA A 83 4.01 -1.37 -8.47
CA ALA A 83 3.54 -0.75 -9.70
C ALA A 83 2.12 -1.20 -10.06
N ALA A 84 1.82 -2.50 -9.93
CA ALA A 84 0.48 -3.05 -10.17
C ALA A 84 -0.56 -2.54 -9.16
N ILE A 85 -0.21 -2.44 -7.87
CA ILE A 85 -1.06 -1.79 -6.85
C ILE A 85 -1.39 -0.37 -7.29
N CYS A 86 -0.38 0.42 -7.63
CA CYS A 86 -0.57 1.81 -8.01
C CYS A 86 -1.44 1.91 -9.26
N ASP A 87 -1.20 1.09 -10.29
CA ASP A 87 -2.00 1.05 -11.51
C ASP A 87 -3.49 0.79 -11.23
N VAL A 88 -3.84 -0.16 -10.36
CA VAL A 88 -5.22 -0.38 -9.93
C VAL A 88 -5.80 0.86 -9.23
N LEU A 89 -5.05 1.45 -8.30
CA LEU A 89 -5.48 2.66 -7.59
C LEU A 89 -5.73 3.85 -8.54
N THR A 90 -4.97 3.97 -9.63
CA THR A 90 -5.23 5.01 -10.65
C THR A 90 -6.55 4.82 -11.40
N LYS A 91 -7.06 3.59 -11.47
CA LYS A 91 -8.28 3.21 -12.18
C LYS A 91 -9.52 3.24 -11.29
N MET A 92 -9.34 3.20 -9.97
CA MET A 92 -10.43 3.27 -9.01
C MET A 92 -11.14 4.63 -9.11
N LYS A 93 -12.48 4.59 -9.08
CA LYS A 93 -13.35 5.76 -9.05
C LYS A 93 -14.11 5.81 -7.74
N GLY A 94 -14.32 7.01 -7.19
CA GLY A 94 -15.08 7.19 -5.96
C GLY A 94 -14.29 6.95 -4.67
N LEU A 95 -12.97 6.79 -4.74
CA LEU A 95 -12.10 6.69 -3.57
C LEU A 95 -11.99 8.07 -2.91
N GLN A 96 -12.49 8.20 -1.69
CA GLN A 96 -12.55 9.47 -0.97
C GLN A 96 -11.29 9.71 -0.12
N LYS A 97 -10.77 8.66 0.50
CA LYS A 97 -9.60 8.74 1.37
C LYS A 97 -8.62 7.61 1.10
N LEU A 98 -7.36 7.97 0.91
CA LEU A 98 -6.25 7.04 0.79
C LEU A 98 -5.15 7.47 1.75
N THR A 99 -4.77 6.58 2.67
CA THR A 99 -3.62 6.80 3.55
C THR A 99 -2.62 5.69 3.32
N MET A 100 -1.38 6.07 3.00
CA MET A 100 -0.28 5.16 2.76
C MET A 100 0.80 5.35 3.80
N ARG A 101 1.27 4.24 4.39
CA ARG A 101 2.43 4.21 5.27
C ARG A 101 3.51 3.36 4.64
N ILE A 102 4.58 4.01 4.19
CA ILE A 102 5.67 3.39 3.44
C ILE A 102 6.89 3.32 4.34
N TYR A 103 7.47 2.14 4.48
CA TYR A 103 8.72 1.91 5.18
C TYR A 103 9.76 1.46 4.16
N ARG A 104 10.81 2.26 3.97
CA ARG A 104 11.89 1.95 3.04
C ARG A 104 13.18 1.74 3.81
N HIS A 105 13.72 0.54 3.75
CA HIS A 105 15.05 0.23 4.25
C HIS A 105 16.12 0.71 3.26
N VAL A 106 17.25 1.22 3.75
CA VAL A 106 18.34 1.76 2.90
C VAL A 106 18.88 0.74 1.90
N ASN A 107 18.87 -0.55 2.26
CA ASN A 107 19.35 -1.65 1.44
C ASN A 107 18.22 -2.50 0.81
N CYS A 108 17.03 -1.93 0.58
CA CYS A 108 15.92 -2.69 -0.01
C CYS A 108 16.06 -2.93 -1.52
N GLY A 109 17.00 -2.25 -2.19
CA GLY A 109 17.20 -2.37 -3.64
C GLY A 109 16.17 -1.66 -4.50
N VAL A 110 15.28 -0.85 -3.90
CA VAL A 110 14.26 -0.05 -4.60
C VAL A 110 14.49 1.41 -4.28
N GLU A 111 14.56 2.27 -5.28
CA GLU A 111 14.82 3.70 -5.08
C GLU A 111 13.57 4.47 -4.64
N GLU A 112 13.75 5.54 -3.85
CA GLU A 112 12.62 6.38 -3.39
C GLU A 112 11.79 6.89 -4.58
N VAL A 113 12.45 7.28 -5.66
CA VAL A 113 11.79 7.76 -6.87
C VAL A 113 10.90 6.70 -7.51
N GLU A 114 11.30 5.43 -7.46
CA GLU A 114 10.53 4.30 -8.02
C GLU A 114 9.28 4.02 -7.19
N ILE A 115 9.34 4.26 -5.89
CA ILE A 115 8.20 4.12 -4.98
C ILE A 115 7.21 5.27 -5.18
N LEU A 116 7.69 6.52 -5.25
CA LEU A 116 6.85 7.71 -5.25
C LEU A 116 6.30 8.08 -6.63
N THR A 117 7.01 7.77 -7.73
CA THR A 117 6.59 8.16 -9.08
C THR A 117 5.22 7.60 -9.49
N PRO A 118 4.90 6.31 -9.26
CA PRO A 118 3.60 5.74 -9.58
C PRO A 118 2.43 6.41 -8.84
N LEU A 119 2.66 6.89 -7.61
CA LEU A 119 1.62 7.51 -6.78
C LEU A 119 1.06 8.81 -7.36
N ARG A 120 1.85 9.52 -8.17
CA ARG A 120 1.45 10.82 -8.77
C ARG A 120 0.20 10.74 -9.65
N LYS A 121 -0.10 9.55 -10.18
CA LYS A 121 -1.23 9.32 -11.07
C LYS A 121 -2.51 8.97 -10.32
N ILE A 122 -2.43 8.69 -9.02
CA ILE A 122 -3.59 8.30 -8.22
C ILE A 122 -4.47 9.54 -7.99
N ARG A 123 -5.78 9.35 -8.07
CA ARG A 123 -6.79 10.39 -7.85
C ARG A 123 -7.66 9.98 -6.66
N VAL A 124 -7.79 10.89 -5.70
CA VAL A 124 -8.53 10.68 -4.45
C VAL A 124 -9.36 11.93 -4.21
N GLU A 125 -10.64 11.78 -3.91
CA GLU A 125 -11.59 12.90 -3.91
C GLU A 125 -11.48 13.85 -2.72
N ARG A 126 -10.95 13.40 -1.57
CA ARG A 126 -10.89 14.22 -0.35
C ARG A 126 -9.51 14.27 0.28
N GLU A 127 -8.94 13.12 0.63
CA GLU A 127 -7.71 13.08 1.42
C GLU A 127 -6.73 12.03 0.91
N PHE A 128 -5.55 12.46 0.47
CA PHE A 128 -4.45 11.59 0.09
C PHE A 128 -3.20 11.86 0.94
N VAL A 129 -2.88 10.93 1.83
CA VAL A 129 -1.76 11.06 2.77
C VAL A 129 -0.74 9.98 2.48
N VAL A 130 0.53 10.36 2.31
CA VAL A 130 1.64 9.43 2.15
C VAL A 130 2.69 9.72 3.23
N ARG A 131 2.89 8.77 4.14
CA ARG A 131 3.91 8.84 5.19
C ARG A 131 5.03 7.90 4.84
N MET A 132 6.23 8.41 4.58
CA MET A 132 7.39 7.59 4.26
C MET A 132 8.44 7.65 5.37
N HIS A 133 8.83 6.47 5.85
CA HIS A 133 9.86 6.26 6.85
C HIS A 133 11.10 5.69 6.15
N CYS A 134 12.18 6.48 6.08
CA CYS A 134 13.34 6.16 5.24
C CYS A 134 14.52 5.55 6.00
N LYS A 135 14.45 5.41 7.32
CA LYS A 135 15.58 4.92 8.12
C LYS A 135 15.08 4.06 9.28
N LYS A 136 15.53 2.81 9.31
CA LYS A 136 15.46 1.97 10.50
C LYS A 136 16.73 2.27 11.29
N VAL A 137 16.59 2.89 12.45
CA VAL A 137 17.70 3.08 13.41
C VAL A 137 18.10 1.70 13.92
N GLU A 138 19.36 1.52 14.30
CA GLU A 138 19.95 0.22 14.74
C GLU A 138 19.13 -0.49 15.84
N ASP A 139 18.32 0.28 16.56
CA ASP A 139 17.45 -0.06 17.67
C ASP A 139 16.10 -0.70 17.24
N GLY A 140 15.84 -0.81 15.94
CA GLY A 140 14.58 -1.34 15.40
C GLY A 140 13.45 -0.31 15.25
N THR A 141 13.68 0.94 15.64
CA THR A 141 12.75 2.06 15.48
C THR A 141 12.87 2.72 14.09
N TRP A 142 11.74 3.13 13.51
CA TRP A 142 11.69 3.82 12.23
C TRP A 142 11.68 5.33 12.43
N GLU A 143 12.71 6.03 11.95
CA GLU A 143 12.70 7.49 11.87
C GLU A 143 11.69 7.94 10.80
N VAL A 144 10.81 8.88 11.15
CA VAL A 144 9.89 9.52 10.20
C VAL A 144 10.72 10.36 9.25
N GLY A 145 10.96 9.85 8.05
CA GLY A 145 11.82 10.52 7.07
C GLY A 145 11.12 11.71 6.42
N ARG A 146 9.87 11.52 5.97
CA ARG A 146 9.08 12.59 5.34
C ARG A 146 7.59 12.27 5.42
N VAL A 147 6.80 13.20 5.96
CA VAL A 147 5.35 13.20 5.77
C VAL A 147 5.07 14.02 4.51
N MET A 148 4.49 13.39 3.50
CA MET A 148 3.95 14.09 2.34
C MET A 148 2.43 14.07 2.46
N ASP A 149 1.88 15.17 2.95
CA ASP A 149 0.45 15.42 2.81
C ASP A 149 0.23 15.93 1.38
N VAL A 150 -0.16 15.02 0.48
CA VAL A 150 -0.56 15.40 -0.87
C VAL A 150 -2.05 15.72 -0.81
N ILE A 151 -2.38 16.89 -0.27
CA ILE A 151 -3.74 17.41 -0.35
C ILE A 151 -3.93 17.89 -1.80
N CYS A 152 -4.57 17.07 -2.63
CA CYS A 152 -4.99 17.50 -3.97
C CYS A 152 -6.43 18.03 -3.92
N CYS A 153 -6.59 19.21 -4.53
CA CYS A 153 -7.84 19.89 -4.84
C CYS A 153 -8.69 19.14 -5.87
#